data_AF-A0A0G2H6U7-F1
#
_entry.id   AF-A0A0G2H6U7-F1
#
_cell.length_a   1.000
_cell.length_b   1.000
_cell.length_c   1.000
_cell.angle_alpha   90.00
_cell.angle_beta   90.00
_cell.angle_gamma   90.00
#
_symmetry.space_group_name_H-M   'P 1'
#
loop_
_entity.id
_entity.type
_entity.pdbx_description
1 polymer ?
#
loop_
_entity_poly.entity_id
_entity_poly.type
_entity_poly.pdbx_seq_one_letter_code
_entity_poly.pdbx_strand_id
1 'polypeptide(L)'
;MVAPPYQAALEPVYDAALLRDLRRIEAAVPPDDLAVHWDCTIEFAILEGVEHPAFRPWFAAKGGDAKAVRAHFDEALVRLGRAVGGTAELGYHLCYDDLGHRHFCCRQNAIREVRSFANVPLGCELGRQQ
;
A
#
# COMPACT_ATOMS: atom_id res chain seq x y z
N MET A 1 11.09 -14.85 -2.64
CA MET A 1 10.03 -14.38 -3.54
C MET A 1 9.16 -15.55 -3.95
N VAL A 2 7.85 -15.33 -4.13
CA VAL A 2 6.89 -16.34 -4.59
C VAL A 2 7.09 -16.59 -6.09
N ALA A 3 7.14 -17.85 -6.52
CA ALA A 3 7.34 -18.14 -7.94
C ALA A 3 6.12 -17.68 -8.77
N PRO A 4 6.33 -17.15 -10.00
CA PRO A 4 5.28 -16.49 -10.78
C PRO A 4 3.95 -17.25 -10.92
N PRO A 5 3.93 -18.58 -11.13
CA PRO A 5 2.68 -19.33 -11.28
C PRO A 5 1.76 -19.31 -10.05
N TYR A 6 2.30 -18.99 -8.88
CA TYR A 6 1.56 -19.02 -7.61
C TYR A 6 1.14 -17.64 -7.11
N GLN A 7 1.62 -16.55 -7.71
CA GLN A 7 1.42 -15.19 -7.19
C GLN A 7 -0.08 -14.81 -7.16
N ALA A 8 -0.80 -15.05 -8.26
CA ALA A 8 -2.24 -14.76 -8.36
C ALA A 8 -3.08 -15.58 -7.37
N ALA A 9 -2.73 -16.85 -7.16
CA ALA A 9 -3.46 -17.74 -6.26
C ALA A 9 -3.15 -17.45 -4.77
N LEU A 10 -1.97 -16.90 -4.49
CA LEU A 10 -1.52 -16.62 -3.13
C LEU A 10 -2.05 -15.29 -2.59
N GLU A 11 -2.19 -14.26 -3.44
CA GLU A 11 -2.66 -12.93 -3.03
C GLU A 11 -3.92 -12.97 -2.13
N PRO A 12 -5.04 -13.64 -2.51
CA PRO A 12 -6.22 -13.68 -1.65
C PRO A 12 -6.01 -14.43 -0.33
N VAL A 13 -5.12 -15.43 -0.31
CA VAL A 13 -4.76 -16.17 0.91
C VAL A 13 -3.95 -15.29 1.86
N TYR A 14 -3.01 -14.52 1.30
CA TYR A 14 -2.20 -13.57 2.05
C TYR A 14 -3.06 -12.42 2.60
N ASP A 15 -3.95 -11.85 1.79
CA ASP A 15 -4.92 -10.83 2.21
C ASP A 15 -5.76 -11.30 3.39
N ALA A 16 -6.33 -12.51 3.32
CA ALA A 16 -7.14 -13.07 4.39
C ALA A 16 -6.33 -13.25 5.69
N ALA A 17 -5.07 -13.68 5.58
CA ALA A 17 -4.18 -13.81 6.73
C ALA A 17 -3.84 -12.45 7.35
N LEU A 18 -3.52 -11.45 6.52
CA LEU A 18 -3.21 -10.08 6.94
C LEU A 18 -4.39 -9.45 7.69
N LEU A 19 -5.60 -9.58 7.14
CA LEU A 19 -6.81 -9.04 7.77
C LEU A 19 -7.19 -9.79 9.05
N ARG A 20 -6.96 -11.11 9.13
CA ARG A 20 -7.14 -11.86 10.37
C ARG A 20 -6.21 -11.35 11.46
N ASP A 21 -4.96 -11.06 11.11
CA ASP A 21 -3.97 -10.58 12.08
C ASP A 21 -4.29 -9.14 12.52
N LEU A 22 -4.78 -8.28 11.62
CA LEU A 22 -5.35 -6.98 11.98
C LEU A 22 -6.46 -7.11 13.03
N ARG A 23 -7.41 -8.04 12.86
CA ARG A 23 -8.48 -8.25 13.86
C ARG A 23 -7.95 -8.68 15.22
N ARG A 24 -6.86 -9.45 15.26
CA ARG A 24 -6.23 -9.85 16.52
C ARG A 24 -5.60 -8.65 17.24
N ILE A 25 -5.00 -7.74 16.49
CA ILE A 25 -4.43 -6.49 17.04
C ILE A 25 -5.54 -5.61 17.61
N GLU A 26 -6.60 -5.35 16.83
CA GLU A 26 -7.74 -4.53 17.29
C GLU A 26 -8.50 -5.15 18.47
N ALA A 27 -8.52 -6.48 18.60
CA ALA A 27 -9.11 -7.14 19.76
C ALA A 27 -8.24 -7.01 21.03
N ALA A 28 -6.93 -6.77 20.87
CA ALA A 28 -5.97 -6.72 21.96
C ALA A 28 -5.63 -5.29 22.42
N VAL A 29 -5.80 -4.28 21.56
CA VAL A 29 -5.44 -2.88 21.83
C VAL A 29 -6.68 -1.99 21.72
N PRO A 30 -6.99 -1.15 22.73
CA PRO A 30 -8.08 -0.18 22.65
C PRO A 30 -7.95 0.74 21.43
N PRO A 31 -9.05 1.09 20.73
CA PRO A 31 -8.98 1.91 19.51
C PRO A 31 -8.29 3.27 19.70
N ASP A 32 -8.49 3.92 20.84
CA ASP A 32 -7.91 5.25 21.12
C ASP A 32 -6.39 5.19 21.40
N ASP A 33 -5.85 4.00 21.62
CA ASP A 33 -4.42 3.73 21.81
C ASP A 33 -3.80 3.02 20.58
N LEU A 34 -4.57 2.84 19.50
CA LEU A 34 -4.18 2.06 18.33
C LEU A 34 -4.02 2.94 17.09
N ALA A 35 -2.82 2.92 16.52
CA ALA A 35 -2.54 3.39 15.16
C ALA A 35 -2.16 2.20 14.27
N VAL A 36 -2.78 2.12 13.09
CA VAL A 36 -2.52 1.08 12.08
C VAL A 36 -1.93 1.73 10.84
N HIS A 37 -0.70 1.33 10.50
CA HIS A 37 -0.01 1.81 9.31
C HIS A 37 0.14 0.69 8.28
N TRP A 38 -0.23 0.98 7.03
CA TRP A 38 0.06 0.11 5.89
C TRP A 38 1.34 0.56 5.19
N ASP A 39 2.30 -0.35 5.09
CA ASP A 39 3.59 -0.08 4.45
C ASP A 39 3.52 -0.33 2.94
N CYS A 40 3.71 0.75 2.16
CA CYS A 40 3.78 0.73 0.71
C CYS A 40 5.24 0.89 0.30
N THR A 41 5.97 -0.22 0.24
CA THR A 41 7.43 -0.24 0.11
C THR A 41 7.92 -0.28 -1.33
N ILE A 42 7.17 -0.90 -2.24
CA ILE A 42 7.64 -1.20 -3.61
C ILE A 42 6.71 -0.63 -4.69
N GLU A 43 5.48 -0.27 -4.33
CA GLU A 43 4.43 0.18 -5.23
C GLU A 43 4.87 1.44 -5.98
N PHE A 44 5.53 2.38 -5.29
CA PHE A 44 6.04 3.59 -5.92
C PHE A 44 7.23 3.34 -6.84
N ALA A 45 8.14 2.41 -6.47
CA ALA A 45 9.22 2.00 -7.36
C ALA A 45 8.66 1.41 -8.66
N ILE A 46 7.59 0.62 -8.55
CA ILE A 46 6.88 0.04 -9.71
C ILE A 46 6.22 1.14 -10.54
N LEU A 47 5.49 2.07 -9.91
CA LEU A 47 4.77 3.16 -10.59
C LEU A 47 5.69 4.16 -11.29
N GLU A 48 6.86 4.41 -10.71
CA GLU A 48 7.89 5.29 -11.27
C GLU A 48 8.77 4.56 -12.32
N GLY A 49 8.49 3.28 -12.59
CA GLY A 49 9.15 2.52 -13.66
C GLY A 49 10.54 1.97 -13.31
N VAL A 50 10.85 1.74 -12.03
CA VAL A 50 12.09 1.04 -11.65
C VAL A 50 12.11 -0.34 -12.27
N GLU A 51 13.04 -0.58 -13.19
CA GLU A 51 13.27 -1.90 -13.74
C GLU A 51 14.09 -2.75 -12.76
N HIS A 52 13.40 -3.62 -12.02
CA HIS A 52 14.04 -4.65 -11.19
C HIS A 52 13.28 -5.98 -11.31
N PRO A 53 13.96 -7.14 -11.39
CA PRO A 53 13.28 -8.45 -11.52
C PRO A 53 12.29 -8.73 -10.39
N ALA A 54 12.54 -8.22 -9.18
CA ALA A 54 11.65 -8.38 -8.03
C ALA A 54 10.43 -7.44 -8.05
N PHE A 55 10.42 -6.41 -8.90
CA PHE A 55 9.37 -5.39 -8.96
C PHE A 55 8.44 -5.59 -10.15
N ARG A 56 8.40 -6.80 -10.72
CA ARG A 56 7.45 -7.12 -11.80
C ARG A 56 6.13 -7.59 -11.18
N PRO A 57 5.04 -6.81 -11.26
CA PRO A 57 3.76 -7.23 -10.71
C PRO A 57 3.21 -8.40 -11.53
N TRP A 58 2.62 -9.37 -10.84
CA TRP A 58 2.08 -10.57 -11.48
C TRP A 58 0.85 -10.28 -12.36
N PHE A 59 0.11 -9.22 -12.03
CA PHE A 59 -1.07 -8.74 -12.74
C PHE A 59 -0.73 -7.84 -13.92
N ALA A 60 0.52 -7.41 -14.07
CA ALA A 60 0.96 -6.58 -15.18
C ALA A 60 1.49 -7.45 -16.33
N ALA A 61 0.97 -7.26 -17.54
CA ALA A 61 1.57 -7.85 -18.74
C ALA A 61 3.01 -7.31 -18.94
N LYS A 62 3.84 -8.03 -19.72
CA LYS A 62 5.14 -7.48 -20.16
C LYS A 62 4.90 -6.16 -20.92
N GLY A 63 5.43 -5.05 -20.41
CA GLY A 63 5.17 -3.69 -20.94
C GLY A 63 3.90 -3.02 -20.39
N GLY A 64 3.44 -3.45 -19.21
CA GLY A 64 2.14 -3.12 -18.62
C GLY A 64 1.79 -1.63 -18.58
N ASP A 65 0.50 -1.37 -18.76
CA ASP A 65 -0.09 -0.04 -18.64
C ASP A 65 0.05 0.47 -17.20
N ALA A 66 0.85 1.52 -17.00
CA ALA A 66 1.06 2.15 -15.71
C ALA A 66 -0.28 2.56 -15.04
N LYS A 67 -1.32 2.85 -15.83
CA LYS A 67 -2.66 3.14 -15.32
C LYS A 67 -3.34 1.92 -14.69
N ALA A 68 -3.21 0.75 -15.32
CA ALA A 68 -3.76 -0.50 -14.79
C ALA A 68 -3.03 -0.92 -13.51
N VAL A 69 -1.70 -0.74 -13.48
CA VAL A 69 -0.90 -1.00 -12.28
C VAL A 69 -1.31 -0.09 -11.12
N ARG A 70 -1.49 1.20 -11.39
CA ARG A 70 -2.02 2.15 -10.42
C ARG A 70 -3.40 1.75 -9.90
N ALA A 71 -4.33 1.45 -10.79
CA ALA A 71 -5.68 1.06 -10.38
C ALA A 71 -5.67 -0.14 -9.42
N HIS A 72 -4.81 -1.13 -9.66
CA HIS A 72 -4.65 -2.29 -8.76
C HIS A 72 -4.15 -1.87 -7.36
N PHE A 73 -3.14 -0.99 -7.29
CA PHE A 73 -2.65 -0.49 -6.00
C PHE A 73 -3.68 0.39 -5.28
N ASP A 74 -4.37 1.27 -6.00
CA ASP A 74 -5.43 2.10 -5.46
C ASP A 74 -6.53 1.22 -4.83
N GLU A 75 -7.02 0.21 -5.56
CA GLU A 75 -8.03 -0.74 -5.06
C GLU A 75 -7.57 -1.49 -3.81
N ALA A 76 -6.31 -1.94 -3.77
CA ALA A 76 -5.74 -2.62 -2.61
C ALA A 76 -5.69 -1.70 -1.39
N LEU A 77 -5.22 -0.45 -1.55
CA LEU A 77 -5.12 0.52 -0.48
C LEU A 77 -6.50 0.95 0.04
N VAL A 78 -7.49 1.16 -0.85
CA VAL A 78 -8.87 1.42 -0.44
C VAL A 78 -9.41 0.26 0.39
N ARG A 79 -9.22 -0.97 -0.09
CA ARG A 79 -9.73 -2.18 0.56
C ARG A 79 -9.09 -2.39 1.93
N LEU A 80 -7.77 -2.29 2.03
CA LEU A 80 -7.03 -2.47 3.29
C LEU A 80 -7.28 -1.32 4.27
N GLY A 81 -7.37 -0.08 3.78
CA GLY A 81 -7.73 1.08 4.58
C GLY A 81 -9.12 0.95 5.20
N ARG A 82 -10.12 0.55 4.41
CA ARG A 82 -11.48 0.29 4.90
C ARG A 82 -11.59 -0.88 5.87
N ALA A 83 -10.58 -1.75 5.92
CA ALA A 83 -10.57 -2.83 6.88
C ALA A 83 -10.20 -2.34 8.28
N VAL A 84 -9.47 -1.23 8.45
CA VAL A 84 -9.13 -0.73 9.79
C VAL A 84 -10.40 -0.27 10.51
N GLY A 85 -10.65 -0.83 11.69
CA GLY A 85 -11.89 -0.66 12.43
C GLY A 85 -11.94 0.60 13.30
N GLY A 86 -13.15 1.15 13.46
CA GLY A 86 -13.48 2.10 14.53
C GLY A 86 -12.82 3.48 14.40
N THR A 87 -12.31 3.97 15.53
CA THR A 87 -11.62 5.26 15.70
C THR A 87 -10.10 5.15 15.62
N ALA A 88 -9.56 3.95 15.35
CA ALA A 88 -8.13 3.74 15.25
C ALA A 88 -7.52 4.64 14.16
N GLU A 89 -6.39 5.26 14.46
CA GLU A 89 -5.71 6.14 13.50
C GLU A 89 -5.16 5.29 12.34
N LEU A 90 -5.52 5.65 11.11
CA LEU A 90 -5.05 4.98 9.90
C LEU A 90 -3.98 5.82 9.21
N GLY A 91 -2.80 5.22 9.03
CA GLY A 91 -1.68 5.80 8.29
C GLY A 91 -1.22 4.94 7.12
N TYR A 92 -0.47 5.54 6.21
CA TYR A 92 0.27 4.81 5.17
C TYR A 92 1.73 5.23 5.22
N HIS A 93 2.62 4.26 5.39
CA HIS A 93 4.04 4.51 5.21
C HIS A 93 4.37 4.39 3.74
N LEU A 94 4.58 5.53 3.09
CA LEU A 94 4.98 5.59 1.70
C LEU A 94 6.50 5.60 1.64
N CYS A 95 7.09 4.45 1.33
CA CYS A 95 8.53 4.33 1.24
C CYS A 95 9.01 5.02 -0.03
N TYR A 96 9.93 5.96 0.14
CA TYR A 96 10.67 6.61 -0.95
C TYR A 96 12.15 6.47 -0.63
N ASP A 97 12.62 5.23 -0.57
CA ASP A 97 13.97 4.92 -0.11
C ASP A 97 14.92 4.55 -1.25
N ASP A 98 16.19 4.55 -0.90
CA ASP A 98 17.37 4.41 -1.73
C ASP A 98 17.62 2.95 -2.14
N LEU A 99 17.16 2.58 -3.35
CA LEU A 99 17.44 1.29 -3.95
C LEU A 99 18.87 1.26 -4.53
N GLY A 100 19.83 0.83 -3.72
CA GLY A 100 21.21 0.58 -4.16
C GLY A 100 22.11 1.81 -4.21
N HIS A 101 21.95 2.73 -3.25
CA HIS A 101 22.67 4.02 -3.15
C HIS A 101 22.38 5.01 -4.30
N ARG A 102 21.23 4.87 -4.96
CA ARG A 102 20.66 5.83 -5.90
C ARG A 102 19.21 6.15 -5.51
N HIS A 103 18.96 7.41 -5.14
CA HIS A 103 17.63 7.94 -4.92
C HIS A 103 16.81 7.90 -6.22
N PHE A 104 15.73 7.12 -6.26
CA PHE A 104 14.86 6.99 -7.44
C PHE A 104 13.64 7.91 -7.42
N CYS A 105 13.24 8.42 -6.24
CA CYS A 105 12.10 9.30 -6.10
C CYS A 105 12.41 10.47 -5.15
N CYS A 106 12.03 11.68 -5.55
CA CYS A 106 12.25 12.90 -4.77
C CYS A 106 10.98 13.29 -4.00
N ARG A 107 11.13 13.92 -2.82
CA ARG A 107 10.03 14.27 -1.89
C ARG A 107 8.85 15.03 -2.55
N GLN A 108 9.09 15.78 -3.63
CA GLN A 108 8.03 16.45 -4.40
C GLN A 108 7.08 15.48 -5.15
N ASN A 109 7.56 14.34 -5.65
CA ASN A 109 6.69 13.36 -6.33
C ASN A 109 5.75 12.68 -5.32
N ALA A 110 6.24 12.41 -4.11
CA ALA A 110 5.46 11.85 -3.02
C ALA A 110 4.21 12.67 -2.66
N ILE A 111 4.32 13.99 -2.65
CA ILE A 111 3.19 14.90 -2.34
C ILE A 111 2.11 14.86 -3.44
N ARG A 112 2.50 14.63 -4.70
CA ARG A 112 1.56 14.49 -5.82
C ARG A 112 0.77 13.18 -5.74
N GLU A 113 1.46 12.11 -5.36
CA GLU A 113 0.87 10.78 -5.20
C GLU A 113 -0.10 10.73 -4.01
N VAL A 114 0.29 11.27 -2.86
CA VAL A 114 -0.58 11.39 -1.66
C VAL A 114 -1.89 12.12 -1.96
N ARG A 115 -1.87 13.17 -2.81
CA ARG A 115 -3.10 13.90 -3.21
C ARG A 115 -4.04 13.08 -4.10
N SER A 116 -3.52 12.12 -4.86
CA SER A 116 -4.35 11.18 -5.64
C SER A 116 -5.04 10.17 -4.71
N PHE A 117 -4.31 9.65 -3.72
CA PHE A 117 -4.85 8.71 -2.73
C PHE A 117 -5.80 9.37 -1.71
N ALA A 118 -5.53 10.60 -1.28
CA ALA A 118 -6.37 11.33 -0.33
C ALA A 118 -7.77 11.73 -0.88
N ASN A 119 -7.96 11.63 -2.21
CA ASN A 119 -9.28 11.82 -2.85
C ASN A 119 -10.10 10.52 -2.93
N VAL A 120 -9.55 9.39 -2.48
CA VAL A 120 -10.36 8.21 -2.18
C VAL A 120 -11.12 8.53 -0.89
N PRO A 121 -12.47 8.47 -0.88
CA PRO A 121 -13.25 8.68 0.33
C PRO A 121 -13.04 7.48 1.26
N LEU A 122 -11.96 7.54 2.03
CA LEU A 122 -11.75 6.82 3.27
C LEU A 122 -12.45 7.67 4.32
N GLY A 123 -13.55 7.18 4.88
CA GLY A 123 -14.42 7.93 5.79
C GLY A 123 -13.80 8.22 7.17
N CYS A 124 -12.50 8.45 7.24
CA CYS A 124 -11.77 8.78 8.45
C CYS A 124 -11.06 10.11 8.23
N GLU A 125 -11.49 11.13 8.99
CA GLU A 125 -10.92 12.48 8.91
C GLU A 125 -9.44 12.41 9.30
N LEU A 126 -8.54 12.76 8.37
CA LEU A 126 -7.13 12.96 8.65
C LEU A 126 -7.00 14.03 9.73
N GLY A 127 -6.65 13.60 10.95
CA GLY A 127 -6.41 14.47 12.09
C GLY A 127 -5.35 15.50 11.74
N ARG A 128 -5.73 16.78 11.82
CA ARG A 128 -4.81 17.91 11.74
C ARG A 128 -3.86 17.84 12.94
N GLN A 129 -2.61 17.46 12.72
CA GLN A 129 -1.55 17.84 13.66
C GLN A 129 -1.20 19.32 13.44
N GLN A 130 -1.25 20.06 14.54
CA GLN A 130 -0.96 21.49 14.64
C GLN A 130 0.54 21.76 14.53
#